data_AF-A0A7J4IY11-F1
#
_entry.id   AF-A0A7J4IY11-F1
#
_cell.length_a   1.000
_cell.length_b   1.000
_cell.length_c   1.000
_cell.angle_alpha   90.00
_cell.angle_beta   90.00
_cell.angle_gamma   90.00
#
_symmetry.space_group_name_H-M   'P 1'
#
loop_
_entity.id
_entity.type
_entity.pdbx_description
1 polymer ?
#
loop_
_entity_poly.entity_id
_entity_poly.type
_entity_poly.pdbx_seq_one_letter_code
_entity_poly.pdbx_strand_id
1 'polypeptide(L)' 'MPKYKATQVSKNVWEIPVTEKEGMNVPARIYANENLFANMDDGVFEQSTNLACLPGIQKYSLAMPDAHWG' A
#
# COMPACT_ATOMS: atom_id res chain seq x y z
N MET A 1 12.96 6.16 -5.16
CA MET A 1 11.62 5.96 -5.73
C MET A 1 11.11 4.63 -5.19
N PRO A 2 9.90 4.55 -4.62
CA PRO A 2 9.40 3.31 -4.04
C PRO A 2 9.35 2.22 -5.11
N LYS A 3 9.64 0.98 -4.69
CA LYS A 3 9.70 -0.20 -5.56
C LYS A 3 8.34 -0.53 -6.22
N TYR A 4 7.24 -0.01 -5.66
CA TYR A 4 5.87 -0.29 -6.08
C TYR A 4 5.27 0.88 -6.87
N LYS A 5 4.53 0.57 -7.95
CA LYS A 5 3.75 1.59 -8.66
C LYS A 5 2.50 1.97 -7.87
N ALA A 6 2.60 3.05 -7.11
CA ALA A 6 1.43 3.65 -6.45
C ALA A 6 0.89 4.84 -7.23
N THR A 7 -0.43 5.01 -7.25
CA THR A 7 -1.10 6.18 -7.80
C THR A 7 -1.79 6.96 -6.69
N GLN A 8 -1.68 8.30 -6.71
CA GLN A 8 -2.44 9.13 -5.78
C GLN A 8 -3.89 9.21 -6.25
N VAL A 9 -4.82 8.74 -5.43
CA VAL A 9 -6.26 8.69 -5.76
C VAL A 9 -7.07 9.78 -5.07
N SER A 10 -6.51 10.36 -4.00
CA SER A 10 -7.06 11.53 -3.31
C SER A 10 -5.94 12.22 -2.50
N LYS A 11 -6.23 13.39 -1.93
CA LYS A 11 -5.29 14.11 -1.06
C LYS A 11 -4.84 13.18 0.07
N ASN A 12 -3.54 12.93 0.14
CA ASN A 12 -2.89 12.05 1.12
C ASN A 12 -3.31 10.56 1.05
N VAL A 13 -3.89 10.11 -0.06
CA VAL A 13 -4.32 8.72 -0.25
C VAL A 13 -3.70 8.16 -1.53
N TRP A 14 -2.98 7.05 -1.38
CA TRP A 14 -2.26 6.37 -2.44
C TRP A 14 -2.76 4.94 -2.58
N GLU A 15 -2.77 4.42 -3.79
CA GLU A 15 -3.13 3.03 -4.06
C GLU A 15 -2.07 2.30 -4.86
N ILE A 16 -1.73 1.10 -4.41
CA ILE A 16 -0.97 0.12 -5.18
C ILE A 16 -1.99 -0.81 -5.84
N PRO A 17 -2.01 -0.90 -7.18
CA PRO A 17 -3.00 -1.69 -7.90
C PRO A 17 -2.79 -3.19 -7.68
N VAL A 18 -3.86 -3.97 -7.81
CA VAL A 18 -3.82 -5.45 -7.73
C VAL A 18 -2.85 -6.09 -8.73
N THR A 19 -2.54 -5.41 -9.83
CA THR A 19 -1.60 -5.89 -10.84
C THR A 19 -0.14 -5.75 -10.43
N GLU A 20 0.16 -5.07 -9.32
CA GLU A 20 1.53 -4.85 -8.88
C GLU A 20 2.19 -6.14 -8.38
N LYS A 21 1.40 -7.07 -7.83
CA LYS A 21 1.88 -8.34 -7.30
C LYS A 21 0.87 -9.45 -7.57
N GLU A 22 1.36 -10.56 -8.10
CA GLU A 22 0.55 -11.75 -8.34
C GLU A 22 -0.10 -12.24 -7.02
N GLY A 23 -1.39 -12.56 -7.08
CA GLY A 23 -2.16 -13.04 -5.93
C GLY A 23 -2.87 -11.96 -5.12
N MET A 24 -2.67 -10.66 -5.42
CA MET A 24 -3.45 -9.61 -4.77
C MET A 24 -4.94 -9.72 -5.15
N ASN A 25 -5.81 -9.79 -4.14
CA ASN A 25 -7.27 -9.83 -4.30
C ASN A 25 -7.90 -8.43 -4.28
N VAL A 26 -7.23 -7.48 -3.63
CA VAL A 26 -7.67 -6.08 -3.46
C VAL A 26 -6.49 -5.12 -3.59
N PRO A 27 -6.68 -3.84 -3.93
CA PRO A 27 -5.60 -2.85 -3.90
C PRO A 27 -5.07 -2.66 -2.48
N ALA A 28 -3.82 -2.23 -2.34
CA ALA A 28 -3.32 -1.71 -1.06
C ALA A 28 -3.47 -0.19 -1.05
N ARG A 29 -4.08 0.35 0.00
CA ARG A 29 -4.33 1.78 0.18
C ARG A 29 -3.51 2.33 1.35
N ILE A 30 -2.70 3.33 1.04
CA ILE A 30 -1.75 3.95 1.96
C ILE A 30 -2.20 5.38 2.27
N TYR A 31 -2.34 5.70 3.55
CA TYR A 31 -2.66 7.05 4.01
C TYR A 31 -1.38 7.75 4.44
N ALA A 32 -0.94 8.71 3.64
CA ALA A 32 0.28 9.47 3.91
C ALA A 32 0.29 10.75 3.09
N ASN A 33 0.79 11.85 3.68
CA ASN A 33 1.17 13.02 2.87
C ASN A 33 2.36 12.67 1.96
N GLU A 34 2.66 13.53 0.99
CA GLU A 34 3.72 13.26 0.00
C GLU A 34 5.08 13.00 0.64
N ASN A 35 5.46 13.80 1.66
CA ASN A 35 6.74 13.63 2.34
C ASN A 35 6.81 12.30 3.08
N LEU A 36 5.77 11.94 3.82
CA LEU A 36 5.69 10.69 4.56
C LEU A 36 5.70 9.50 3.59
N PHE A 37 4.90 9.54 2.53
CA PHE A 37 4.85 8.49 1.52
C PHE A 37 6.21 8.25 0.86
N ALA A 38 6.94 9.32 0.56
CA ALA A 38 8.27 9.24 -0.04
C ALA A 38 9.36 8.69 0.91
N ASN A 39 9.14 8.79 2.24
CA ASN A 39 10.08 8.35 3.27
C ASN A 39 9.64 7.07 4.00
N MET A 40 8.52 6.45 3.62
CA MET A 40 8.10 5.16 4.18
C MET A 40 9.08 4.06 3.78
N ASP A 41 9.35 3.15 4.71
CA ASP A 41 10.21 1.98 4.46
C ASP A 41 9.59 1.05 3.42
N ASP A 42 10.43 0.46 2.56
CA ASP A 42 10.00 -0.52 1.55
C ASP A 42 9.21 -1.70 2.16
N GLY A 43 9.49 -2.05 3.42
CA GLY A 43 8.79 -3.08 4.17
C GLY A 43 7.31 -2.79 4.38
N VAL A 44 6.91 -1.52 4.51
CA VAL A 44 5.48 -1.13 4.64
C VAL A 44 4.72 -1.47 3.37
N PHE A 45 5.28 -1.17 2.20
CA PHE A 45 4.66 -1.47 0.91
C PHE A 45 4.62 -2.98 0.64
N GLU A 46 5.71 -3.69 0.94
CA GLU A 46 5.76 -5.16 0.78
C GLU A 46 4.74 -5.87 1.67
N GLN A 47 4.64 -5.49 2.95
CA GLN A 47 3.64 -6.06 3.85
C GLN A 47 2.21 -5.69 3.42
N SER A 48 1.97 -4.45 3.01
CA SER A 48 0.65 -4.02 2.55
C SER A 48 0.19 -4.81 1.32
N THR A 49 1.09 -5.08 0.36
CA THR A 49 0.80 -5.94 -0.81
C THR A 49 0.67 -7.42 -0.45
N ASN A 50 1.41 -7.93 0.54
CA ASN A 50 1.22 -9.29 1.06
C ASN A 50 -0.15 -9.48 1.72
N LEU A 51 -0.59 -8.52 2.54
CA LEU A 51 -1.91 -8.53 3.17
C LEU A 51 -3.03 -8.50 2.13
N ALA A 52 -2.84 -7.76 1.04
CA ALA A 52 -3.76 -7.71 -0.09
C ALA A 52 -3.96 -9.08 -0.79
N CYS A 53 -3.08 -10.06 -0.58
CA CYS A 53 -3.22 -11.42 -1.12
C CYS A 53 -4.02 -12.37 -0.21
N LEU A 54 -4.41 -11.96 1.00
CA LEU A 54 -5.07 -12.86 1.94
C LEU A 54 -6.48 -13.28 1.45
N PRO A 55 -6.85 -14.57 1.55
CA PRO A 55 -8.19 -15.03 1.21
C PRO A 55 -9.26 -14.33 2.05
N GLY A 56 -10.31 -13.84 1.38
CA GLY A 56 -11.43 -13.19 2.05
C GLY A 56 -11.22 -11.73 2.42
N ILE A 57 -10.05 -11.13 2.16
CA ILE A 57 -9.85 -9.69 2.34
C ILE A 57 -10.85 -8.90 1.49
N GLN A 58 -11.35 -7.79 2.06
CA GLN A 58 -12.38 -6.98 1.44
C GLN A 58 -11.88 -5.56 1.19
N LYS A 59 -12.28 -5.00 0.04
CA LYS A 59 -12.04 -3.62 -0.39
C LYS A 59 -10.56 -3.26 -0.56
N TYR A 60 -9.77 -3.24 0.51
CA TYR A 60 -8.37 -2.81 0.51
C TYR A 60 -7.56 -3.46 1.64
N SER A 61 -6.25 -3.62 1.42
CA SER A 61 -5.28 -3.61 2.52
C SER A 61 -5.00 -2.15 2.91
N LEU A 62 -4.88 -1.82 4.21
CA LEU A 62 -4.78 -0.44 4.67
C LEU A 62 -3.49 -0.23 5.47
N ALA A 63 -2.70 0.77 5.09
CA ALA A 63 -1.58 1.27 5.89
C ALA A 63 -1.86 2.70 6.35
N MET A 64 -1.73 2.93 7.65
CA MET A 64 -1.93 4.22 8.28
C MET A 64 -0.65 5.08 8.24
N PRO A 65 -0.72 6.39 8.52
CA PRO A 65 0.45 7.27 8.46
C PRO A 65 1.62 6.88 9.39
N ASP A 66 1.33 6.12 10.44
CA ASP A 66 2.29 5.61 11.44
C ASP A 66 2.76 4.17 11.14
N ALA A 67 2.42 3.64 9.95
CA ALA A 67 2.86 2.33 9.51
C ALA A 67 4.39 2.24 9.52
N HIS A 68 4.88 1.19 10.18
CA HIS A 68 6.28 0.82 10.29
C HIS A 68 6.39 -0.68 10.04
N TRP A 69 7.61 -1.14 9.77
CA TRP A 69 7.86 -2.55 9.54
C TRP A 69 7.66 -3.36 10.83
N GLY A 70 6.83 -4.41 10.76
CA GLY A 70 6.56 -5.36 11.84
C GLY A 70 6.95 -6.80 11.53
#